data_AF-A0A974AS42-F1
#
_entry.id   AF-A0A974AS42-F1
#
_cell.length_a   1.000
_cell.length_b   1.000
_cell.length_c   1.000
_cell.angle_alpha   90.00
_cell.angle_beta   90.00
_cell.angle_gamma   90.00
#
_symmetry.space_group_name_H-M   'P 1'
#
loop_
_entity.id
_entity.type
_entity.pdbx_description
1 polymer ?
#
loop_
_entity_poly.entity_id
_entity_poly.type
_entity_poly.pdbx_seq_one_letter_code
_entity_poly.pdbx_strand_id
1 'polypeptide(L)'
;MPTATALPPLPDICQRLRAQADPQLPPEVWSAFSKRLEQHGPTLLQELGVLYGRRADFASRVEELLALALRHAAQRPADLQALDAAREADPRWFQSHTMLGGVCYVDLYANTFRGLQERIPYFQELGLTYLHLMPPYLCPDQHNDGGYAVSSYRAVNPALGSMEDLRALALALRQAGISLVLDFIFNHTSDEHDWARACLRGDPKYQDFYYLFPDRALPDAYDRTLREIFPDAHQGSFSQLLDGRWVWTTFNSFQWDLNYSNPAVFNAMAGEMLEIANLGVEFLRMDAVAFVWKQMGTSCENLPEAHTVIRAFSALVRIAAPAMLFKSEAIVHPDDVVKYIAPEECQVSYNPLQMALLWNTLATREVNLLQQALETRHQLHPDTAWVNYVRSHDDIGWTFADEDAIQFGINGFDHRHFLNRFYVNRFAGSFARGVPFQ
;
A
#
# COMPACT_ATOMS: atom_id res chain seq x y z
N MET A 1 -36.60 8.06 3.91
CA MET A 1 -35.34 7.42 3.50
C MET A 1 -35.05 7.87 2.08
N PRO A 2 -33.95 8.62 1.82
CA PRO A 2 -33.57 8.94 0.45
C PRO A 2 -33.14 7.64 -0.23
N THR A 3 -33.74 7.34 -1.38
CA THR A 3 -33.42 6.19 -2.24
C THR A 3 -31.97 6.27 -2.70
N ALA A 4 -31.23 5.16 -2.64
CA ALA A 4 -29.90 5.06 -3.23
C ALA A 4 -29.95 5.53 -4.68
N THR A 5 -29.09 6.48 -5.05
CA THR A 5 -28.92 6.92 -6.43
C THR A 5 -28.55 5.69 -7.25
N ALA A 6 -29.27 5.41 -8.34
CA ALA A 6 -28.90 4.33 -9.25
C ALA A 6 -27.45 4.56 -9.73
N LEU A 7 -26.64 3.49 -9.77
CA LEU A 7 -25.29 3.57 -10.30
C LEU A 7 -25.34 4.12 -11.74
N PRO A 8 -24.41 5.01 -12.13
CA PRO A 8 -24.42 5.56 -13.47
C PRO A 8 -24.21 4.43 -14.50
N PRO A 9 -25.02 4.36 -15.56
CA PRO A 9 -24.90 3.30 -16.55
C PRO A 9 -23.56 3.40 -17.28
N LEU A 10 -22.75 2.33 -17.21
CA LEU A 10 -21.43 2.26 -17.86
C LEU A 10 -21.45 2.60 -19.36
N PRO A 11 -22.42 2.13 -20.18
CA PRO A 11 -22.45 2.48 -21.60
C PRO A 11 -22.48 4.00 -21.86
N ASP A 12 -23.24 4.74 -21.04
CA ASP A 12 -23.36 6.19 -21.19
C ASP A 12 -22.05 6.89 -20.79
N ILE A 13 -21.38 6.40 -19.74
CA ILE A 13 -20.06 6.90 -19.34
C ILE A 13 -19.04 6.62 -20.44
N CYS A 14 -18.99 5.39 -20.98
CA CYS A 14 -18.10 5.03 -22.08
C CYS A 14 -18.29 5.94 -23.30
N GLN A 15 -19.53 6.25 -23.66
CA GLN A 15 -19.83 7.16 -24.77
C GLN A 15 -19.30 8.58 -24.49
N ARG A 16 -19.52 9.12 -23.28
CA ARG A 16 -19.00 10.43 -22.88
C ARG A 16 -17.47 10.46 -22.85
N LEU A 17 -16.84 9.44 -22.28
CA LEU A 17 -15.38 9.30 -22.26
C LEU A 17 -14.81 9.27 -23.68
N ARG A 18 -15.42 8.51 -24.61
CA ARG A 18 -14.98 8.49 -26.01
C ARG A 18 -15.11 9.84 -26.68
N ALA A 19 -16.20 10.55 -26.42
CA ALA A 19 -16.45 11.88 -27.00
C ALA A 19 -15.48 12.95 -26.46
N GLN A 20 -14.99 12.78 -25.22
CA GLN A 20 -14.04 13.69 -24.57
C GLN A 20 -12.58 13.28 -24.77
N ALA A 21 -12.32 12.07 -25.27
CA ALA A 21 -10.98 11.57 -25.51
C ALA A 21 -10.25 12.40 -26.57
N ASP A 22 -8.92 12.41 -26.50
CA ASP A 22 -8.07 13.00 -27.53
C ASP A 22 -8.43 12.40 -28.91
N PRO A 23 -8.74 13.21 -29.94
CA PRO A 23 -8.97 12.71 -31.29
C PRO A 23 -7.81 11.90 -31.87
N GLN A 24 -6.59 12.09 -31.35
CA GLN A 24 -5.38 11.35 -31.72
C GLN A 24 -5.17 10.07 -30.88
N LEU A 25 -6.07 9.75 -29.93
CA LEU A 25 -5.98 8.53 -29.13
C LEU A 25 -5.93 7.30 -30.06
N PRO A 26 -4.87 6.49 -30.00
CA PRO A 26 -4.74 5.32 -30.87
C PRO A 26 -5.93 4.37 -30.70
N PRO A 27 -6.53 3.86 -31.80
CA PRO A 27 -7.70 2.99 -31.73
C PRO A 27 -7.51 1.73 -30.87
N GLU A 28 -6.31 1.17 -30.87
CA GLU A 28 -5.92 0.00 -30.08
C GLU A 28 -5.93 0.29 -28.58
N VAL A 29 -5.49 1.48 -28.15
CA VAL A 29 -5.52 1.89 -26.74
C VAL A 29 -6.97 2.04 -26.29
N TRP A 30 -7.81 2.70 -27.09
CA TRP A 30 -9.23 2.81 -26.77
C TRP A 30 -9.90 1.44 -26.70
N SER A 31 -9.63 0.55 -27.66
CA SER A 31 -10.23 -0.78 -27.70
C SER A 31 -9.83 -1.64 -26.51
N ALA A 32 -8.56 -1.59 -26.07
CA ALA A 32 -8.10 -2.31 -24.89
C ALA A 32 -8.73 -1.73 -23.62
N PHE A 33 -8.70 -0.40 -23.48
CA PHE A 33 -9.29 0.29 -22.33
C PHE A 33 -10.80 0.04 -22.21
N SER A 34 -11.56 0.17 -23.31
CA SER A 34 -13.01 -0.02 -23.29
C SER A 34 -13.39 -1.45 -22.96
N LYS A 35 -12.66 -2.44 -23.49
CA LYS A 35 -12.86 -3.85 -23.14
C LYS A 35 -12.62 -4.10 -21.65
N ARG A 36 -11.52 -3.57 -21.10
CA ARG A 36 -11.22 -3.71 -19.67
C ARG A 36 -12.22 -2.95 -18.80
N LEU A 37 -12.69 -1.79 -19.25
CA LEU A 37 -13.74 -1.02 -18.57
C LEU A 37 -15.08 -1.76 -18.55
N GLU A 38 -15.46 -2.41 -19.64
CA GLU A 38 -16.64 -3.27 -19.68
C GLU A 38 -16.53 -4.45 -18.70
N GLN A 39 -15.33 -5.04 -18.59
CA GLN A 39 -15.07 -6.18 -17.73
C GLN A 39 -14.96 -5.83 -16.23
N HIS A 40 -14.25 -4.76 -15.89
CA HIS A 40 -13.87 -4.41 -14.50
C HIS A 40 -14.60 -3.18 -13.96
N GLY A 41 -15.21 -2.37 -14.84
CA GLY A 41 -16.02 -1.21 -14.48
C GLY A 41 -17.18 -1.52 -13.52
N PRO A 42 -17.93 -2.64 -13.68
CA PRO A 42 -19.02 -2.97 -12.75
C PRO A 42 -18.53 -3.13 -11.31
N THR A 43 -17.42 -3.83 -11.10
CA THR A 43 -16.78 -3.97 -9.78
C THR A 43 -16.35 -2.61 -9.24
N LEU A 44 -15.64 -1.80 -10.05
CA LEU A 44 -15.21 -0.47 -9.64
C LEU A 44 -16.39 0.41 -9.19
N LEU A 45 -17.48 0.45 -9.96
CA LEU A 45 -18.66 1.23 -9.62
C LEU A 45 -19.38 0.70 -8.38
N GLN A 46 -19.40 -0.61 -8.19
CA GLN A 46 -19.99 -1.23 -7.00
C GLN A 46 -19.21 -0.82 -5.74
N GLU A 47 -17.89 -0.99 -5.72
CA GLU A 47 -17.06 -0.65 -4.56
C GLU A 47 -17.14 0.85 -4.24
N LEU A 48 -17.00 1.71 -5.25
CA LEU A 48 -17.15 3.17 -5.05
C LEU A 48 -18.58 3.56 -4.65
N GLY A 49 -19.59 2.82 -5.14
CA GLY A 49 -20.98 3.02 -4.78
C GLY A 49 -21.28 2.71 -3.31
N VAL A 50 -20.60 1.71 -2.74
CA VAL A 50 -20.68 1.38 -1.30
C VAL A 50 -20.18 2.56 -0.45
N LEU A 51 -19.04 3.16 -0.83
CA LEU A 51 -18.42 4.26 -0.08
C LEU A 51 -19.15 5.59 -0.29
N TYR A 52 -19.47 5.92 -1.53
CA TYR A 52 -19.79 7.29 -1.95
C TYR A 52 -21.13 7.44 -2.67
N GLY A 53 -21.85 6.35 -2.96
CA GLY A 53 -23.03 6.37 -3.84
C GLY A 53 -24.22 7.22 -3.38
N ARG A 54 -24.23 7.63 -2.10
CA ARG A 54 -25.24 8.54 -1.53
C ARG A 54 -24.91 10.02 -1.74
N ARG A 55 -23.73 10.35 -2.25
CA ARG A 55 -23.32 11.73 -2.48
C ARG A 55 -23.89 12.26 -3.80
N ALA A 56 -24.28 13.53 -3.81
CA ALA A 56 -24.80 14.19 -5.00
C ALA A 56 -23.77 14.32 -6.13
N ASP A 57 -22.47 14.39 -5.78
CA ASP A 57 -21.35 14.48 -6.72
C ASP A 57 -20.79 13.11 -7.14
N PHE A 58 -21.40 11.99 -6.74
CA PHE A 58 -20.86 10.65 -7.00
C PHE A 58 -20.62 10.38 -8.49
N ALA A 59 -21.61 10.63 -9.33
CA ALA A 59 -21.51 10.37 -10.77
C ALA A 59 -20.40 11.21 -11.44
N SER A 60 -20.27 12.49 -11.08
CA SER A 60 -19.21 13.33 -11.63
C SER A 60 -17.82 12.89 -11.16
N ARG A 61 -17.68 12.45 -9.91
CA ARG A 61 -16.40 11.91 -9.39
C ARG A 61 -15.96 10.63 -10.10
N VAL A 62 -16.92 9.75 -10.42
CA VAL A 62 -16.65 8.54 -11.22
C VAL A 62 -16.21 8.90 -12.63
N GLU A 63 -16.87 9.86 -13.28
CA GLU A 63 -16.48 10.30 -14.62
C GLU A 63 -15.08 10.94 -14.63
N GLU A 64 -14.77 11.79 -13.64
CA GLU A 64 -13.43 12.37 -13.46
C GLU A 64 -12.36 11.28 -13.29
N LEU A 65 -12.65 10.25 -12.50
CA LEU A 65 -11.75 9.11 -12.26
C LEU A 65 -11.49 8.31 -13.53
N LEU A 66 -12.54 7.97 -14.29
CA LEU A 66 -12.39 7.19 -15.51
C LEU A 66 -11.73 7.99 -16.64
N ALA A 67 -11.98 9.30 -16.70
CA ALA A 67 -11.25 10.20 -17.61
C ALA A 67 -9.77 10.29 -17.23
N LEU A 68 -9.45 10.34 -15.93
CA LEU A 68 -8.08 10.26 -15.43
C LEU A 68 -7.42 8.93 -15.84
N ALA A 69 -8.10 7.80 -15.63
CA ALA A 69 -7.61 6.48 -16.01
C ALA A 69 -7.34 6.37 -17.51
N LEU A 70 -8.24 6.89 -18.35
CA LEU A 70 -8.06 6.91 -19.81
C LEU A 70 -6.84 7.74 -20.22
N ARG A 71 -6.60 8.90 -19.60
CA ARG A 71 -5.41 9.72 -19.87
C ARG A 71 -4.12 8.96 -19.53
N HIS A 72 -4.07 8.29 -18.38
CA HIS A 72 -2.91 7.49 -18.01
C HIS A 72 -2.70 6.28 -18.93
N ALA A 73 -3.79 5.61 -19.35
CA ALA A 73 -3.72 4.53 -20.33
C ALA A 73 -3.20 5.03 -21.70
N ALA A 74 -3.60 6.23 -22.13
CA ALA A 74 -3.11 6.87 -23.34
C ALA A 74 -1.63 7.25 -23.28
N GLN A 75 -1.15 7.64 -22.09
CA GLN A 75 0.25 8.01 -21.84
C GLN A 75 1.15 6.82 -21.52
N ARG A 76 0.56 5.63 -21.35
CA ARG A 76 1.29 4.41 -20.96
C ARG A 76 2.27 4.01 -22.07
N PRO A 77 3.58 3.87 -21.78
CA PRO A 77 4.58 3.42 -22.75
C PRO A 77 4.22 2.12 -23.47
N ALA A 78 4.59 1.99 -24.75
CA ALA A 78 4.24 0.84 -25.57
C ALA A 78 4.81 -0.50 -25.05
N ASP A 79 6.01 -0.49 -24.44
CA ASP A 79 6.59 -1.67 -23.79
C ASP A 79 5.75 -2.12 -22.58
N LEU A 80 5.19 -1.17 -21.83
CA LEU A 80 4.30 -1.45 -20.71
C LEU A 80 2.90 -1.91 -21.16
N GLN A 81 2.39 -1.42 -22.29
CA GLN A 81 1.16 -1.96 -22.90
C GLN A 81 1.36 -3.41 -23.38
N ALA A 82 2.53 -3.74 -23.91
CA ALA A 82 2.87 -5.11 -24.26
C ALA A 82 2.99 -6.00 -23.01
N LEU A 83 3.59 -5.47 -21.92
CA LEU A 83 3.65 -6.16 -20.64
C LEU A 83 2.26 -6.41 -20.05
N ASP A 84 1.36 -5.43 -20.13
CA ASP A 84 -0.05 -5.58 -19.73
C ASP A 84 -0.70 -6.78 -20.42
N ALA A 85 -0.60 -6.84 -21.76
CA ALA A 85 -1.16 -7.94 -22.53
C ALA A 85 -0.52 -9.30 -22.16
N ALA A 86 0.79 -9.33 -21.87
CA ALA A 86 1.48 -10.53 -21.44
C ALA A 86 1.02 -11.02 -20.06
N ARG A 87 0.85 -10.11 -19.08
CA ARG A 87 0.37 -10.47 -17.73
C ARG A 87 -1.11 -10.84 -17.71
N GLU A 88 -1.93 -10.24 -18.57
CA GLU A 88 -3.33 -10.66 -18.75
C GLU A 88 -3.43 -12.09 -19.33
N ALA A 89 -2.49 -12.48 -20.20
CA ALA A 89 -2.44 -13.82 -20.78
C ALA A 89 -1.89 -14.89 -19.81
N ASP A 90 -1.07 -14.49 -18.85
CA ASP A 90 -0.56 -15.34 -17.77
C ASP A 90 -0.82 -14.70 -16.39
N PRO A 91 -2.05 -14.77 -15.87
CA PRO A 91 -2.44 -14.07 -14.64
C PRO A 91 -1.76 -14.62 -13.38
N ARG A 92 -1.08 -15.78 -13.46
CA ARG A 92 -0.40 -16.43 -12.31
C ARG A 92 1.12 -16.39 -12.42
N TRP A 93 1.68 -15.56 -13.31
CA TRP A 93 3.12 -15.42 -13.53
C TRP A 93 3.93 -15.23 -12.23
N PHE A 94 3.38 -14.48 -11.26
CA PHE A 94 4.01 -14.16 -9.98
C PHE A 94 4.06 -15.33 -8.99
N GLN A 95 3.36 -16.43 -9.27
CA GLN A 95 3.37 -17.65 -8.47
C GLN A 95 4.46 -18.64 -8.92
N SER A 96 5.23 -18.30 -9.96
CA SER A 96 6.31 -19.17 -10.42
C SER A 96 7.34 -19.41 -9.31
N HIS A 97 7.81 -20.66 -9.19
CA HIS A 97 8.90 -21.03 -8.29
C HIS A 97 10.24 -20.32 -8.61
N THR A 98 10.34 -19.69 -9.79
CA THR A 98 11.49 -18.86 -10.18
C THR A 98 11.40 -17.43 -9.65
N MET A 99 10.30 -17.05 -8.99
CA MET A 99 10.16 -15.72 -8.40
C MET A 99 11.00 -15.61 -7.14
N LEU A 100 12.07 -14.80 -7.22
CA LEU A 100 12.94 -14.49 -6.08
C LEU A 100 13.03 -12.97 -5.91
N GLY A 101 12.61 -12.50 -4.73
CA GLY A 101 12.59 -11.09 -4.39
C GLY A 101 13.80 -10.64 -3.58
N GLY A 102 14.32 -9.46 -3.92
CA GLY A 102 15.20 -8.67 -3.08
C GLY A 102 14.52 -7.36 -2.64
N VAL A 103 15.02 -6.76 -1.57
CA VAL A 103 14.62 -5.41 -1.12
C VAL A 103 15.85 -4.62 -0.70
N CYS A 104 15.93 -3.33 -1.04
CA CYS A 104 17.01 -2.46 -0.59
C CYS A 104 16.62 -0.99 -0.56
N TYR A 105 17.31 -0.23 0.30
CA TYR A 105 17.40 1.23 0.21
C TYR A 105 18.42 1.60 -0.88
N VAL A 106 18.03 2.49 -1.79
CA VAL A 106 18.88 2.87 -2.94
C VAL A 106 20.16 3.56 -2.47
N ASP A 107 20.04 4.49 -1.52
CA ASP A 107 21.15 5.22 -0.91
C ASP A 107 22.11 4.28 -0.16
N LEU A 108 21.59 3.43 0.72
CA LEU A 108 22.42 2.55 1.54
C LEU A 108 23.12 1.44 0.73
N TYR A 109 22.46 0.94 -0.32
CA TYR A 109 23.00 -0.16 -1.11
C TYR A 109 23.91 0.32 -2.26
N ALA A 110 23.52 1.41 -2.94
CA ALA A 110 24.18 1.86 -4.15
C ALA A 110 24.24 3.38 -4.35
N ASN A 111 23.93 4.18 -3.32
CA ASN A 111 23.90 5.64 -3.28
C ASN A 111 22.83 6.30 -4.17
N THR A 112 22.69 5.88 -5.44
CA THR A 112 21.83 6.52 -6.45
C THR A 112 21.16 5.49 -7.35
N PHE A 113 20.13 5.90 -8.11
CA PHE A 113 19.49 5.02 -9.10
C PHE A 113 20.48 4.51 -10.16
N ARG A 114 21.43 5.34 -10.59
CA ARG A 114 22.48 4.93 -11.53
C ARG A 114 23.43 3.91 -10.91
N GLY A 115 23.86 4.14 -9.68
CA GLY A 115 24.65 3.17 -8.94
C GLY A 115 23.92 1.84 -8.77
N LEU A 116 22.61 1.88 -8.54
CA LEU A 116 21.80 0.66 -8.45
C LEU A 116 21.68 -0.06 -9.80
N GLN A 117 21.54 0.69 -10.90
CA GLN A 117 21.54 0.15 -12.26
C GLN A 117 22.85 -0.60 -12.57
N GLU A 118 24.00 -0.12 -12.08
CA GLU A 118 25.29 -0.81 -12.20
C GLU A 118 25.35 -2.14 -11.40
N ARG A 119 24.43 -2.36 -10.45
CA ARG A 119 24.33 -3.61 -9.67
C ARG A 119 23.44 -4.68 -10.30
N ILE A 120 22.75 -4.38 -11.40
CA ILE A 120 21.87 -5.34 -12.11
C ILE A 120 22.58 -6.66 -12.43
N PRO A 121 23.84 -6.71 -12.91
CA PRO A 121 24.53 -7.97 -13.15
C PRO A 121 24.62 -8.86 -11.90
N TYR A 122 24.83 -8.28 -10.72
CA TYR A 122 24.84 -9.01 -9.46
C TYR A 122 23.44 -9.52 -9.08
N PHE A 123 22.40 -8.72 -9.30
CA PHE A 123 21.01 -9.16 -9.06
C PHE A 123 20.63 -10.35 -9.94
N GLN A 124 21.08 -10.36 -11.20
CA GLN A 124 20.90 -11.49 -12.11
C GLN A 124 21.71 -12.72 -11.67
N GLU A 125 22.96 -12.53 -11.23
CA GLU A 125 23.79 -13.62 -10.66
C GLU A 125 23.12 -14.25 -9.43
N LEU A 126 22.54 -13.43 -8.55
CA LEU A 126 21.78 -13.88 -7.38
C LEU A 126 20.46 -14.59 -7.78
N GLY A 127 19.98 -14.36 -9.00
CA GLY A 127 18.73 -14.91 -9.51
C GLY A 127 17.49 -14.10 -9.13
N LEU A 128 17.63 -12.82 -8.79
CA LEU A 128 16.49 -11.95 -8.51
C LEU A 128 15.63 -11.78 -9.77
N THR A 129 14.32 -11.87 -9.60
CA THR A 129 13.31 -11.54 -10.63
C THR A 129 12.33 -10.46 -10.13
N TYR A 130 12.54 -9.99 -8.91
CA TYR A 130 11.73 -9.00 -8.21
C TYR A 130 12.67 -8.15 -7.36
N LEU A 131 12.55 -6.82 -7.43
CA LEU A 131 13.33 -5.91 -6.60
C LEU A 131 12.46 -4.78 -6.05
N HIS A 132 12.30 -4.77 -4.73
CA HIS A 132 11.65 -3.70 -3.99
C HIS A 132 12.66 -2.62 -3.59
N LEU A 133 12.41 -1.41 -4.05
CA LEU A 133 13.14 -0.23 -3.61
C LEU A 133 12.33 0.45 -2.51
N MET A 134 12.97 0.69 -1.37
CA MET A 134 12.41 1.52 -0.31
C MET A 134 12.05 2.93 -0.83
N PRO A 135 11.13 3.66 -0.17
CA PRO A 135 10.48 4.84 -0.74
C PRO A 135 11.46 5.84 -1.41
N PRO A 136 11.41 5.99 -2.75
CA PRO A 136 12.36 6.84 -3.48
C PRO A 136 11.89 8.30 -3.59
N TYR A 137 10.69 8.60 -3.10
CA TYR A 137 9.98 9.86 -3.31
C TYR A 137 10.62 11.03 -2.57
N LEU A 138 10.25 12.25 -2.96
CA LEU A 138 10.60 13.44 -2.20
C LEU A 138 9.91 13.39 -0.83
N CYS A 139 10.68 13.64 0.22
CA CYS A 139 10.25 13.64 1.62
C CYS A 139 10.98 14.76 2.39
N PRO A 140 10.58 15.09 3.64
CA PRO A 140 11.30 16.06 4.47
C PRO A 140 12.76 15.64 4.72
N ASP A 141 13.67 16.59 4.91
CA ASP A 141 15.09 16.28 5.06
C ASP A 141 15.42 15.51 6.35
N GLN A 142 14.70 15.79 7.44
CA GLN A 142 15.00 15.23 8.77
C GLN A 142 13.93 14.24 9.25
N HIS A 143 12.68 14.67 9.22
CA HIS A 143 11.55 13.95 9.79
C HIS A 143 10.78 13.24 8.68
N ASN A 144 11.34 12.16 8.15
CA ASN A 144 10.79 11.47 6.99
C ASN A 144 10.45 9.99 7.18
N ASP A 145 10.73 9.44 8.36
CA ASP A 145 10.44 8.03 8.66
C ASP A 145 11.05 7.09 7.60
N GLY A 146 12.34 7.29 7.26
CA GLY A 146 13.01 6.50 6.22
C GLY A 146 12.42 6.66 4.81
N GLY A 147 11.74 7.79 4.55
CA GLY A 147 11.10 8.11 3.27
C GLY A 147 9.59 7.86 3.24
N TYR A 148 8.99 7.32 4.30
CA TYR A 148 7.55 7.08 4.38
C TYR A 148 6.72 8.36 4.57
N ALA A 149 7.29 9.48 5.02
CA ALA A 149 6.59 10.77 4.99
C ALA A 149 6.74 11.45 3.61
N VAL A 150 5.86 11.12 2.65
CA VAL A 150 5.96 11.62 1.27
C VAL A 150 5.51 13.08 1.13
N SER A 151 6.39 13.93 0.60
CA SER A 151 6.10 15.32 0.21
C SER A 151 5.73 15.47 -1.27
N SER A 152 6.15 14.53 -2.12
CA SER A 152 5.66 14.44 -3.50
C SER A 152 5.86 13.05 -4.11
N TYR A 153 4.80 12.45 -4.64
CA TYR A 153 4.87 11.22 -5.44
C TYR A 153 5.40 11.46 -6.87
N ARG A 154 5.50 12.72 -7.30
CA ARG A 154 5.90 13.12 -8.67
C ARG A 154 7.37 13.50 -8.77
N ALA A 155 8.06 13.59 -7.63
CA ALA A 155 9.49 13.86 -7.53
C ALA A 155 10.14 12.76 -6.70
N VAL A 156 11.40 12.46 -7.00
CA VAL A 156 12.26 11.60 -6.17
C VAL A 156 13.07 12.46 -5.21
N ASN A 157 13.60 11.83 -4.16
CA ASN A 157 14.63 12.45 -3.34
C ASN A 157 15.83 12.81 -4.24
N PRO A 158 16.23 14.09 -4.32
CA PRO A 158 17.28 14.54 -5.24
C PRO A 158 18.65 13.93 -4.95
N ALA A 159 18.88 13.40 -3.74
CA ALA A 159 20.10 12.66 -3.41
C ALA A 159 20.20 11.32 -4.17
N LEU A 160 19.06 10.74 -4.58
CA LEU A 160 19.02 9.46 -5.30
C LEU A 160 19.15 9.62 -6.82
N GLY A 161 18.77 10.78 -7.37
CA GLY A 161 18.79 11.10 -8.79
C GLY A 161 17.54 11.87 -9.24
N SER A 162 17.20 11.78 -10.54
CA SER A 162 15.98 12.37 -11.09
C SER A 162 14.89 11.32 -11.39
N MET A 163 13.70 11.79 -11.73
CA MET A 163 12.61 10.90 -12.14
C MET A 163 12.93 10.17 -13.46
N GLU A 164 13.71 10.78 -14.34
CA GLU A 164 14.25 10.13 -15.53
C GLU A 164 15.23 9.01 -15.18
N ASP A 165 16.07 9.18 -14.16
CA ASP A 165 16.97 8.12 -13.69
C ASP A 165 16.17 6.93 -13.12
N LEU A 166 15.08 7.18 -12.37
CA LEU A 166 14.19 6.11 -11.89
C LEU A 166 13.49 5.38 -13.06
N ARG A 167 13.01 6.10 -14.07
CA ARG A 167 12.43 5.48 -15.29
C ARG A 167 13.46 4.64 -16.05
N ALA A 168 14.69 5.12 -16.15
CA ALA A 168 15.78 4.39 -16.80
C ALA A 168 16.13 3.11 -16.02
N LEU A 169 16.20 3.19 -14.70
CA LEU A 169 16.39 2.03 -13.83
C LEU A 169 15.25 1.00 -13.98
N ALA A 170 13.99 1.46 -13.97
CA ALA A 170 12.84 0.59 -14.15
C ALA A 170 12.89 -0.16 -15.48
N LEU A 171 13.24 0.53 -16.58
CA LEU A 171 13.42 -0.11 -17.88
C LEU A 171 14.58 -1.13 -17.87
N ALA A 172 15.71 -0.77 -17.28
CA ALA A 172 16.88 -1.66 -17.20
C ALA A 172 16.59 -2.92 -16.38
N LEU A 173 15.87 -2.80 -15.26
CA LEU A 173 15.42 -3.93 -14.46
C LEU A 173 14.49 -4.85 -15.27
N ARG A 174 13.49 -4.29 -15.96
CA ARG A 174 12.59 -5.09 -16.82
C ARG A 174 13.34 -5.81 -17.94
N GLN A 175 14.29 -5.16 -18.60
CA GLN A 175 15.14 -5.79 -19.61
C GLN A 175 16.00 -6.93 -19.05
N ALA A 176 16.36 -6.85 -17.77
CA ALA A 176 17.07 -7.88 -17.03
C ALA A 176 16.17 -9.01 -16.50
N GLY A 177 14.85 -8.94 -16.70
CA GLY A 177 13.87 -9.89 -16.17
C GLY A 177 13.50 -9.67 -14.71
N ILE A 178 13.71 -8.44 -14.19
CA ILE A 178 13.47 -8.08 -12.80
C ILE A 178 12.29 -7.10 -12.71
N SER A 179 11.24 -7.51 -12.02
CA SER A 179 10.07 -6.68 -11.74
C SER A 179 10.37 -5.63 -10.67
N LEU A 180 10.22 -4.36 -11.02
CA LEU A 180 10.35 -3.24 -10.08
C LEU A 180 9.15 -3.20 -9.14
N VAL A 181 9.44 -2.99 -7.86
CA VAL A 181 8.44 -2.79 -6.80
C VAL A 181 8.72 -1.51 -6.04
N LEU A 182 7.69 -0.69 -5.88
CA LEU A 182 7.72 0.54 -5.11
C LEU A 182 6.61 0.55 -4.06
N ASP A 183 6.80 1.37 -3.02
CA ASP A 183 5.78 1.68 -2.03
C ASP A 183 4.71 2.62 -2.58
N PHE A 184 3.47 2.40 -2.14
CA PHE A 184 2.37 3.33 -2.28
C PHE A 184 1.87 3.70 -0.90
N ILE A 185 2.40 4.82 -0.41
CA ILE A 185 2.10 5.37 0.91
C ILE A 185 0.75 6.09 0.87
N PHE A 186 -0.32 5.33 0.74
CA PHE A 186 -1.63 5.91 0.44
C PHE A 186 -2.44 6.31 1.67
N ASN A 187 -2.10 5.83 2.86
CA ASN A 187 -2.80 6.23 4.08
C ASN A 187 -2.53 7.69 4.47
N HIS A 188 -1.33 8.19 4.21
CA HIS A 188 -0.87 9.48 4.74
C HIS A 188 0.12 10.17 3.81
N THR A 189 0.37 11.46 4.05
CA THR A 189 1.47 12.20 3.41
C THR A 189 2.28 12.93 4.48
N SER A 190 3.45 13.46 4.13
CA SER A 190 4.10 14.43 5.01
C SER A 190 3.23 15.67 5.23
N ASP A 191 3.37 16.36 6.35
CA ASP A 191 2.84 17.70 6.59
C ASP A 191 3.40 18.75 5.61
N GLU A 192 4.56 18.48 5.01
CA GLU A 192 5.16 19.22 3.89
C GLU A 192 4.61 18.83 2.51
N HIS A 193 3.55 18.02 2.41
CA HIS A 193 2.92 17.75 1.11
C HIS A 193 2.13 18.98 0.62
N ASP A 194 2.05 19.21 -0.69
CA ASP A 194 1.31 20.35 -1.25
C ASP A 194 -0.17 20.35 -0.82
N TRP A 195 -0.77 19.17 -0.72
CA TRP A 195 -2.14 19.01 -0.24
C TRP A 195 -2.28 19.38 1.24
N ALA A 196 -1.34 18.95 2.11
CA ALA A 196 -1.36 19.28 3.53
C ALA A 196 -1.21 20.79 3.74
N ARG A 197 -0.24 21.41 3.06
CA ARG A 197 -0.04 22.86 3.08
C ARG A 197 -1.26 23.64 2.56
N ALA A 198 -1.93 23.14 1.52
CA ALA A 198 -3.13 23.78 0.99
C ALA A 198 -4.35 23.61 1.90
N CYS A 199 -4.52 22.41 2.48
CA CYS A 199 -5.52 22.12 3.51
C CYS A 199 -5.37 23.08 4.71
N LEU A 200 -4.14 23.26 5.21
CA LEU A 200 -3.82 24.18 6.30
C LEU A 200 -4.22 25.63 6.00
N ARG A 201 -3.99 26.08 4.77
CA ARG A 201 -4.36 27.43 4.29
C ARG A 201 -5.87 27.60 4.04
N GLY A 202 -6.66 26.54 4.19
CA GLY A 202 -8.10 26.56 3.94
C GLY A 202 -8.46 26.63 2.46
N ASP A 203 -7.63 26.06 1.57
CA ASP A 203 -8.00 25.89 0.16
C ASP A 203 -9.26 25.00 0.06
N PRO A 204 -10.38 25.49 -0.51
CA PRO A 204 -11.62 24.73 -0.60
C PRO A 204 -11.49 23.38 -1.30
N LYS A 205 -10.49 23.20 -2.16
CA LYS A 205 -10.22 21.93 -2.85
C LYS A 205 -9.62 20.88 -1.91
N TYR A 206 -8.79 21.30 -0.96
CA TYR A 206 -7.98 20.42 -0.10
C TYR A 206 -8.39 20.46 1.38
N GLN A 207 -9.31 21.34 1.77
CA GLN A 207 -9.74 21.48 3.17
C GLN A 207 -10.20 20.15 3.82
N ASP A 208 -10.78 19.25 3.01
CA ASP A 208 -11.30 17.93 3.45
C ASP A 208 -10.39 16.77 3.00
N PHE A 209 -9.12 17.03 2.67
CA PHE A 209 -8.15 15.97 2.33
C PHE A 209 -7.56 15.27 3.56
N TYR A 210 -7.65 15.88 4.74
CA TYR A 210 -7.14 15.37 6.00
C TYR A 210 -8.21 15.51 7.09
N TYR A 211 -8.01 14.84 8.23
CA TYR A 211 -8.90 14.96 9.38
C TYR A 211 -8.40 16.07 10.32
N LEU A 212 -8.99 17.26 10.21
CA LEU A 212 -8.72 18.40 11.09
C LEU A 212 -9.86 18.60 12.09
N PHE A 213 -9.50 18.81 13.35
CA PHE A 213 -10.42 19.05 14.46
C PHE A 213 -10.13 20.39 15.13
N PRO A 214 -11.16 21.17 15.52
CA PRO A 214 -10.96 22.47 16.16
C PRO A 214 -10.41 22.37 17.59
N ASP A 215 -10.66 21.25 18.26
CA ASP A 215 -10.27 20.98 19.64
C ASP A 215 -10.12 19.46 19.89
N ARG A 216 -9.88 19.07 21.14
CA ARG A 216 -9.69 17.67 21.55
C ARG A 216 -10.96 16.85 21.71
N ALA A 217 -12.17 17.43 21.61
CA ALA A 217 -13.39 16.69 21.97
C ALA A 217 -13.62 15.44 21.12
N LEU A 218 -13.37 15.51 19.80
CA LEU A 218 -13.43 14.35 18.91
C LEU A 218 -12.16 13.48 18.98
N PRO A 219 -10.93 14.03 18.93
CA PRO A 219 -9.72 13.27 19.19
C PRO A 219 -9.79 12.39 20.46
N ASP A 220 -10.19 12.94 21.60
CA ASP A 220 -10.34 12.21 22.87
C ASP A 220 -11.40 11.10 22.82
N ALA A 221 -12.41 11.25 21.96
CA ALA A 221 -13.44 10.23 21.78
C ALA A 221 -12.92 9.06 20.93
N TYR A 222 -12.12 9.36 19.89
CA TYR A 222 -11.45 8.35 19.07
C TYR A 222 -10.38 7.60 19.87
N ASP A 223 -9.49 8.31 20.58
CA ASP A 223 -8.35 7.73 21.31
C ASP A 223 -8.76 6.66 22.35
N ARG A 224 -10.05 6.57 22.72
CA ARG A 224 -10.57 5.50 23.59
C ARG A 224 -10.47 4.10 22.99
N THR A 225 -10.38 4.00 21.67
CA THR A 225 -10.40 2.71 20.95
C THR A 225 -9.24 2.54 19.97
N LEU A 226 -8.42 3.58 19.76
CA LEU A 226 -7.27 3.50 18.86
C LEU A 226 -6.07 2.84 19.54
N ARG A 227 -5.29 2.09 18.75
CA ARG A 227 -3.99 1.56 19.16
C ARG A 227 -2.90 2.58 18.86
N GLU A 228 -1.98 2.78 19.80
CA GLU A 228 -0.77 3.60 19.57
C GLU A 228 0.25 2.78 18.77
N ILE A 229 0.67 3.30 17.62
CA ILE A 229 1.67 2.65 16.76
C ILE A 229 3.08 3.00 17.22
N PHE A 230 3.33 4.29 17.47
CA PHE A 230 4.61 4.81 17.97
C PHE A 230 4.39 5.58 19.28
N PRO A 231 4.16 4.88 20.42
CA PRO A 231 3.90 5.53 21.70
C PRO A 231 5.04 6.43 22.20
N ASP A 232 6.29 6.16 21.78
CA ASP A 232 7.42 7.06 22.08
C ASP A 232 7.36 8.40 21.31
N ALA A 233 6.67 8.44 20.16
CA ALA A 233 6.57 9.63 19.31
C ALA A 233 5.48 10.59 19.82
N HIS A 234 4.29 10.07 20.11
CA HIS A 234 3.20 10.82 20.74
C HIS A 234 2.15 9.91 21.38
N GLN A 235 1.39 10.48 22.32
CA GLN A 235 0.22 9.83 22.89
C GLN A 235 -0.98 9.91 21.92
N GLY A 236 -1.73 8.82 21.80
CA GLY A 236 -2.89 8.72 20.91
C GLY A 236 -2.54 8.78 19.43
N SER A 237 -3.50 9.15 18.58
CA SER A 237 -3.33 9.25 17.11
C SER A 237 -3.52 10.67 16.56
N PHE A 238 -3.28 11.70 17.37
CA PHE A 238 -3.53 13.09 16.98
C PHE A 238 -2.42 14.04 17.44
N SER A 239 -2.01 14.92 16.53
CA SER A 239 -0.99 15.94 16.79
C SER A 239 -1.61 17.34 16.76
N GLN A 240 -1.14 18.23 17.65
CA GLN A 240 -1.60 19.62 17.69
C GLN A 240 -0.82 20.48 16.68
N LEU A 241 -1.56 21.28 15.92
CA LEU A 241 -1.04 22.28 14.99
C LEU A 241 -0.69 23.58 15.72
N LEU A 242 0.15 24.41 15.10
CA LEU A 242 0.55 25.71 15.66
C LEU A 242 -0.62 26.68 15.90
N ASP A 243 -1.72 26.52 15.16
CA ASP A 243 -2.93 27.34 15.31
C ASP A 243 -3.94 26.77 16.33
N GLY A 244 -3.56 25.70 17.04
CA GLY A 244 -4.35 25.09 18.11
C GLY A 244 -5.29 23.96 17.66
N ARG A 245 -5.52 23.81 16.35
CA ARG A 245 -6.27 22.67 15.78
C ARG A 245 -5.51 21.36 15.99
N TRP A 246 -6.22 20.25 15.82
CA TRP A 246 -5.65 18.89 15.88
C TRP A 246 -5.79 18.20 14.54
N VAL A 247 -4.78 17.42 14.16
CA VAL A 247 -4.77 16.62 12.94
C VAL A 247 -4.58 15.14 13.28
N TRP A 248 -5.22 14.26 12.52
CA TRP A 248 -5.02 12.81 12.65
C TRP A 248 -3.64 12.42 12.13
N THR A 249 -2.84 11.80 12.99
CA THR A 249 -1.47 11.32 12.74
C THR A 249 -1.33 9.97 13.42
N THR A 250 -1.67 8.88 12.71
CA THR A 250 -1.57 7.53 13.26
C THR A 250 -0.12 7.10 13.52
N PHE A 251 0.81 7.63 12.73
CA PHE A 251 2.24 7.31 12.78
C PHE A 251 3.02 8.42 13.51
N ASN A 252 3.95 9.09 12.83
CA ASN A 252 4.61 10.26 13.39
C ASN A 252 3.75 11.53 13.21
N SER A 253 4.03 12.57 14.00
CA SER A 253 3.31 13.85 13.96
C SER A 253 3.41 14.60 12.61
N PHE A 254 4.42 14.28 11.82
CA PHE A 254 4.65 14.80 10.47
C PHE A 254 4.03 13.93 9.38
N GLN A 255 3.30 12.86 9.72
CA GLN A 255 2.59 11.98 8.78
C GLN A 255 1.08 12.13 8.97
N TRP A 256 0.42 12.87 8.07
CA TRP A 256 -0.99 13.22 8.21
C TRP A 256 -1.87 12.26 7.43
N ASP A 257 -2.82 11.64 8.13
CA ASP A 257 -3.76 10.68 7.55
C ASP A 257 -4.71 11.36 6.53
N LEU A 258 -4.75 10.77 5.33
CA LEU A 258 -5.64 11.18 4.25
C LEU A 258 -7.09 10.75 4.53
N ASN A 259 -8.03 11.64 4.20
CA ASN A 259 -9.45 11.43 4.48
C ASN A 259 -10.17 10.74 3.30
N TYR A 260 -10.13 9.41 3.29
CA TYR A 260 -10.82 8.62 2.26
C TYR A 260 -12.35 8.69 2.31
N SER A 261 -12.97 9.28 3.34
CA SER A 261 -14.41 9.55 3.29
C SER A 261 -14.77 10.62 2.24
N ASN A 262 -13.76 11.36 1.76
CA ASN A 262 -13.84 12.28 0.64
C ASN A 262 -13.44 11.59 -0.69
N PRO A 263 -14.35 11.42 -1.68
CA PRO A 263 -14.01 10.76 -2.95
C PRO A 263 -12.94 11.50 -3.77
N ALA A 264 -12.72 12.80 -3.51
CA ALA A 264 -11.64 13.53 -4.18
C ALA A 264 -10.24 13.05 -3.73
N VAL A 265 -10.09 12.55 -2.51
CA VAL A 265 -8.85 11.92 -2.02
C VAL A 265 -8.60 10.60 -2.75
N PHE A 266 -9.63 9.76 -2.91
CA PHE A 266 -9.54 8.54 -3.71
C PHE A 266 -9.07 8.85 -5.14
N ASN A 267 -9.71 9.82 -5.81
CA ASN A 267 -9.34 10.21 -7.17
C ASN A 267 -7.91 10.77 -7.26
N ALA A 268 -7.48 11.56 -6.27
CA ALA A 268 -6.11 12.10 -6.23
C ALA A 268 -5.08 10.97 -6.10
N MET A 269 -5.26 10.07 -5.14
CA MET A 269 -4.36 8.93 -4.93
C MET A 269 -4.41 7.93 -6.09
N ALA A 270 -5.56 7.75 -6.75
CA ALA A 270 -5.65 6.98 -7.99
C ALA A 270 -4.76 7.56 -9.10
N GLY A 271 -4.69 8.89 -9.20
CA GLY A 271 -3.79 9.56 -10.13
C GLY A 271 -2.32 9.33 -9.81
N GLU A 272 -1.94 9.31 -8.53
CA GLU A 272 -0.58 8.99 -8.10
C GLU A 272 -0.23 7.53 -8.40
N MET A 273 -1.14 6.61 -8.08
CA MET A 273 -0.99 5.18 -8.38
C MET A 273 -0.78 4.91 -9.87
N LEU A 274 -1.57 5.54 -10.75
CA LEU A 274 -1.46 5.35 -12.20
C LEU A 274 -0.21 6.02 -12.79
N GLU A 275 0.31 7.08 -12.17
CA GLU A 275 1.62 7.63 -12.53
C GLU A 275 2.74 6.65 -12.19
N ILE A 276 2.72 6.09 -10.97
CA ILE A 276 3.68 5.09 -10.52
C ILE A 276 3.63 3.86 -11.45
N ALA A 277 2.43 3.43 -11.84
CA ALA A 277 2.25 2.35 -12.81
C ALA A 277 2.92 2.65 -14.17
N ASN A 278 2.91 3.90 -14.61
CA ASN A 278 3.53 4.34 -15.86
C ASN A 278 5.06 4.55 -15.76
N LEU A 279 5.64 4.49 -14.57
CA LEU A 279 7.09 4.28 -14.39
C LEU A 279 7.50 2.84 -14.73
N GLY A 280 6.53 1.92 -14.78
CA GLY A 280 6.74 0.50 -15.05
C GLY A 280 6.97 -0.34 -13.81
N VAL A 281 6.35 0.05 -12.71
CA VAL A 281 6.19 -0.76 -11.49
C VAL A 281 5.26 -1.94 -11.79
N GLU A 282 5.67 -3.14 -11.39
CA GLU A 282 4.87 -4.38 -11.55
C GLU A 282 4.24 -4.85 -10.24
N PHE A 283 4.79 -4.50 -9.08
CA PHE A 283 4.09 -4.64 -7.81
C PHE A 283 4.12 -3.34 -7.02
N LEU A 284 2.99 -2.98 -6.44
CA LEU A 284 2.84 -1.82 -5.59
C LEU A 284 2.66 -2.29 -4.14
N ARG A 285 3.58 -1.95 -3.24
CA ARG A 285 3.43 -2.23 -1.80
C ARG A 285 2.41 -1.24 -1.24
N MET A 286 1.23 -1.73 -0.91
CA MET A 286 0.15 -0.97 -0.30
C MET A 286 0.49 -0.79 1.18
N ASP A 287 1.04 0.37 1.53
CA ASP A 287 1.50 0.68 2.89
C ASP A 287 0.32 1.04 3.80
N ALA A 288 0.31 0.53 5.04
CA ALA A 288 -0.66 0.90 6.06
C ALA A 288 -2.15 0.66 5.65
N VAL A 289 -2.42 -0.45 4.94
CA VAL A 289 -3.78 -0.77 4.43
C VAL A 289 -4.87 -0.82 5.51
N ALA A 290 -4.49 -1.14 6.75
CA ALA A 290 -5.42 -1.25 7.86
C ALA A 290 -6.10 0.08 8.22
N PHE A 291 -5.42 1.20 7.98
CA PHE A 291 -5.76 2.47 8.61
C PHE A 291 -6.58 3.40 7.72
N VAL A 292 -6.77 3.10 6.44
CA VAL A 292 -7.29 4.07 5.46
C VAL A 292 -8.73 4.54 5.70
N TRP A 293 -9.48 3.88 6.58
CA TRP A 293 -10.84 4.28 6.93
C TRP A 293 -11.01 4.47 8.44
N LYS A 294 -11.74 5.53 8.82
CA LYS A 294 -11.92 5.93 10.22
C LYS A 294 -13.42 5.89 10.59
N GLN A 295 -13.74 5.30 11.74
CA GLN A 295 -15.10 5.25 12.26
C GLN A 295 -15.12 5.33 13.78
N MET A 296 -15.91 6.28 14.32
CA MET A 296 -15.99 6.53 15.75
C MET A 296 -16.43 5.29 16.53
N GLY A 297 -15.75 5.02 17.65
CA GLY A 297 -16.03 3.85 18.51
C GLY A 297 -15.45 2.53 18.01
N THR A 298 -14.61 2.55 16.99
CA THR A 298 -13.87 1.37 16.48
C THR A 298 -12.36 1.58 16.61
N SER A 299 -11.56 0.54 16.37
CA SER A 299 -10.10 0.67 16.29
C SER A 299 -9.62 1.52 15.11
N CYS A 300 -10.48 1.82 14.12
CA CYS A 300 -10.09 2.41 12.84
C CYS A 300 -8.99 1.60 12.12
N GLU A 301 -8.97 0.29 12.37
CA GLU A 301 -8.12 -0.70 11.71
C GLU A 301 -9.02 -1.77 11.08
N ASN A 302 -8.66 -2.24 9.88
CA ASN A 302 -9.29 -3.37 9.20
C ASN A 302 -10.81 -3.22 8.98
N LEU A 303 -11.29 -1.98 8.85
CA LEU A 303 -12.71 -1.71 8.58
C LEU A 303 -13.10 -2.22 7.18
N PRO A 304 -14.35 -2.68 6.97
CA PRO A 304 -14.82 -3.16 5.66
C PRO A 304 -14.61 -2.15 4.52
N GLU A 305 -14.70 -0.86 4.82
CA GLU A 305 -14.46 0.22 3.88
C GLU A 305 -13.00 0.32 3.44
N ALA A 306 -12.04 -0.04 4.29
CA ALA A 306 -10.62 -0.11 3.91
C ALA A 306 -10.40 -1.13 2.79
N HIS A 307 -10.97 -2.33 2.94
CA HIS A 307 -10.95 -3.37 1.90
C HIS A 307 -11.65 -2.89 0.61
N THR A 308 -12.78 -2.19 0.75
CA THR A 308 -13.54 -1.61 -0.37
C THR A 308 -12.71 -0.60 -1.16
N VAL A 309 -11.95 0.27 -0.48
CA VAL A 309 -11.02 1.22 -1.13
C VAL A 309 -9.96 0.47 -1.95
N ILE A 310 -9.37 -0.58 -1.40
CA ILE A 310 -8.29 -1.34 -2.07
C ILE A 310 -8.83 -2.11 -3.27
N ARG A 311 -10.02 -2.74 -3.15
CA ARG A 311 -10.68 -3.39 -4.30
C ARG A 311 -11.05 -2.40 -5.40
N ALA A 312 -11.47 -1.19 -5.05
CA ALA A 312 -11.69 -0.12 -6.03
C ALA A 312 -10.38 0.27 -6.75
N PHE A 313 -9.26 0.43 -6.04
CA PHE A 313 -7.96 0.66 -6.67
C PHE A 313 -7.55 -0.51 -7.59
N SER A 314 -7.75 -1.75 -7.14
CA SER A 314 -7.40 -2.95 -7.89
C SER A 314 -8.20 -3.02 -9.19
N ALA A 315 -9.52 -2.81 -9.13
CA ALA A 315 -10.37 -2.74 -10.31
C ALA A 315 -9.93 -1.62 -11.29
N LEU A 316 -9.55 -0.45 -10.78
CA LEU A 316 -9.05 0.65 -11.60
C LEU A 316 -7.74 0.30 -12.33
N VAL A 317 -6.80 -0.35 -11.63
CA VAL A 317 -5.52 -0.80 -12.22
C VAL A 317 -5.77 -1.86 -13.29
N ARG A 318 -6.72 -2.77 -13.09
CA ARG A 318 -7.13 -3.74 -14.13
C ARG A 318 -7.67 -3.08 -15.40
N ILE A 319 -8.21 -1.86 -15.29
CA ILE A 319 -8.67 -1.08 -16.44
C ILE A 319 -7.50 -0.40 -17.16
N ALA A 320 -6.61 0.27 -16.42
CA ALA A 320 -5.63 1.19 -17.00
C ALA A 320 -4.18 0.65 -17.11
N ALA A 321 -3.78 -0.29 -16.25
CA ALA A 321 -2.40 -0.80 -16.16
C ALA A 321 -2.35 -2.23 -15.58
N PRO A 322 -2.97 -3.23 -16.22
CA PRO A 322 -3.21 -4.56 -15.63
C PRO A 322 -1.95 -5.39 -15.36
N ALA A 323 -0.76 -5.00 -15.84
CA ALA A 323 0.50 -5.63 -15.42
C ALA A 323 0.83 -5.41 -13.94
N MET A 324 0.31 -4.34 -13.33
CA MET A 324 0.61 -4.02 -11.94
C MET A 324 -0.27 -4.82 -10.97
N LEU A 325 0.37 -5.44 -9.98
CA LEU A 325 -0.24 -6.17 -8.88
C LEU A 325 -0.04 -5.44 -7.56
N PHE A 326 -0.86 -5.75 -6.57
CA PHE A 326 -0.76 -5.18 -5.23
C PHE A 326 -0.15 -6.17 -4.25
N LYS A 327 0.80 -5.68 -3.47
CA LYS A 327 1.39 -6.33 -2.30
C LYS A 327 0.82 -5.68 -1.05
N SER A 328 -0.06 -6.37 -0.32
CA SER A 328 -0.54 -5.89 0.97
C SER A 328 0.59 -5.86 2.00
N GLU A 329 0.65 -4.78 2.76
CA GLU A 329 1.39 -4.72 4.01
C GLU A 329 0.41 -4.56 5.18
N ALA A 330 0.07 -5.68 5.81
CA ALA A 330 -0.77 -5.74 6.99
C ALA A 330 -0.01 -6.50 8.09
N ILE A 331 0.52 -5.77 9.07
CA ILE A 331 1.24 -6.34 10.22
C ILE A 331 0.30 -6.33 11.43
N VAL A 332 -0.74 -7.16 11.32
CA VAL A 332 -1.87 -7.25 12.29
C VAL A 332 -2.11 -8.71 12.68
N HIS A 333 -3.20 -8.97 13.41
CA HIS A 333 -3.62 -10.32 13.75
C HIS A 333 -3.77 -11.22 12.49
N PRO A 334 -3.37 -12.51 12.52
CA PRO A 334 -3.39 -13.36 11.32
C PRO A 334 -4.75 -13.46 10.63
N ASP A 335 -5.85 -13.45 11.39
CA ASP A 335 -7.21 -13.45 10.83
C ASP A 335 -7.54 -12.19 10.03
N ASP A 336 -6.87 -11.07 10.32
CA ASP A 336 -7.03 -9.81 9.58
C ASP A 336 -6.10 -9.76 8.37
N VAL A 337 -4.86 -10.24 8.50
CA VAL A 337 -3.87 -10.27 7.39
C VAL A 337 -4.44 -10.97 6.17
N VAL A 338 -5.05 -12.14 6.35
CA VAL A 338 -5.57 -12.95 5.24
C VAL A 338 -6.74 -12.28 4.50
N LYS A 339 -7.48 -11.37 5.14
CA LYS A 339 -8.63 -10.67 4.53
C LYS A 339 -8.23 -9.74 3.40
N TYR A 340 -6.98 -9.26 3.39
CA TYR A 340 -6.45 -8.42 2.32
C TYR A 340 -6.07 -9.19 1.05
N ILE A 341 -6.06 -10.53 1.12
CA ILE A 341 -5.49 -11.40 0.10
C ILE A 341 -6.57 -11.99 -0.77
N ALA A 342 -6.84 -11.32 -1.89
CA ALA A 342 -7.83 -11.77 -2.87
C ALA A 342 -7.41 -11.32 -4.29
N PRO A 343 -7.81 -12.04 -5.35
CA PRO A 343 -7.54 -11.65 -6.73
C PRO A 343 -8.01 -10.23 -7.09
N GLU A 344 -9.14 -9.83 -6.49
CA GLU A 344 -9.79 -8.53 -6.62
C GLU A 344 -9.25 -7.47 -5.66
N GLU A 345 -8.41 -7.83 -4.68
CA GLU A 345 -7.84 -6.91 -3.67
C GLU A 345 -6.32 -6.86 -3.80
N CYS A 346 -5.55 -7.44 -2.86
CA CYS A 346 -4.11 -7.65 -3.00
C CYS A 346 -3.80 -9.09 -3.40
N GLN A 347 -3.09 -9.25 -4.53
CA GLN A 347 -2.78 -10.57 -5.09
C GLN A 347 -1.63 -11.23 -4.36
N VAL A 348 -0.78 -10.41 -3.73
CA VAL A 348 0.24 -10.89 -2.82
C VAL A 348 0.20 -10.12 -1.51
N SER A 349 0.72 -10.72 -0.44
CA SER A 349 0.84 -10.06 0.86
C SER A 349 2.07 -10.55 1.60
N TYR A 350 2.66 -9.70 2.45
CA TYR A 350 3.65 -10.19 3.40
C TYR A 350 3.05 -11.29 4.28
N ASN A 351 3.85 -12.30 4.62
CA ASN A 351 3.47 -13.34 5.57
C ASN A 351 4.14 -13.12 6.95
N PRO A 352 3.66 -12.15 7.76
CA PRO A 352 4.28 -11.83 9.03
C PRO A 352 4.20 -12.98 10.04
N LEU A 353 3.14 -13.80 9.98
CA LEU A 353 2.99 -14.95 10.87
C LEU A 353 4.13 -15.95 10.67
N GLN A 354 4.40 -16.35 9.42
CA GLN A 354 5.50 -17.26 9.13
C GLN A 354 6.85 -16.64 9.51
N MET A 355 7.08 -15.36 9.18
CA MET A 355 8.33 -14.67 9.55
C MET A 355 8.54 -14.66 11.07
N ALA A 356 7.56 -14.21 11.84
CA ALA A 356 7.65 -14.14 13.30
C ALA A 356 7.85 -15.54 13.91
N LEU A 357 7.19 -16.56 13.35
CA LEU A 357 7.30 -17.92 13.86
C LEU A 357 8.62 -18.62 13.53
N LEU A 358 9.29 -18.24 12.42
CA LEU A 358 10.67 -18.66 12.16
C LEU A 358 11.61 -18.20 13.29
N TRP A 359 11.51 -16.93 13.69
CA TRP A 359 12.27 -16.38 14.81
C TRP A 359 11.85 -16.98 16.15
N ASN A 360 10.55 -17.19 16.39
CA ASN A 360 10.09 -17.92 17.57
C ASN A 360 10.78 -19.30 17.68
N THR A 361 10.73 -20.10 16.61
CA THR A 361 11.28 -21.46 16.59
C THR A 361 12.80 -21.47 16.77
N LEU A 362 13.52 -20.48 16.25
CA LEU A 362 14.96 -20.34 16.52
C LEU A 362 15.26 -20.10 18.02
N ALA A 363 14.41 -19.35 18.72
CA ALA A 363 14.58 -19.09 20.15
C ALA A 363 14.23 -20.34 20.98
N THR A 364 13.05 -20.91 20.75
CA THR A 364 12.46 -21.99 21.57
C THR A 364 13.03 -23.37 21.24
N ARG A 365 13.51 -23.58 19.99
CA ARG A 365 13.83 -24.89 19.37
C ARG A 365 12.60 -25.79 19.20
N GLU A 366 11.41 -25.22 19.35
CA GLU A 366 10.14 -25.91 19.20
C GLU A 366 9.42 -25.40 17.95
N VAL A 367 8.90 -26.34 17.17
CA VAL A 367 8.24 -26.07 15.89
C VAL A 367 6.72 -26.02 15.99
N ASN A 368 6.14 -26.24 17.18
CA ASN A 368 4.69 -26.35 17.42
C ASN A 368 3.87 -25.23 16.76
N LEU A 369 4.18 -23.96 17.04
CA LEU A 369 3.46 -22.82 16.47
C LEU A 369 3.68 -22.70 14.95
N LEU A 370 4.92 -22.90 14.48
CA LEU A 370 5.24 -22.82 13.05
C LEU A 370 4.51 -23.92 12.27
N GLN A 371 4.52 -25.15 12.78
CA GLN A 371 3.83 -26.28 12.17
C GLN A 371 2.34 -26.01 12.08
N GLN A 372 1.71 -25.56 13.17
CA GLN A 372 0.28 -25.19 13.17
C GLN A 372 -0.01 -24.13 12.11
N ALA A 373 0.78 -23.04 12.06
CA ALA A 373 0.57 -21.97 11.08
C ALA A 373 0.70 -22.45 9.63
N LEU A 374 1.67 -23.34 9.35
CA LEU A 374 1.83 -23.94 8.02
C LEU A 374 0.65 -24.85 7.64
N GLU A 375 0.10 -25.60 8.61
CA GLU A 375 -1.01 -26.52 8.39
C GLU A 375 -2.36 -25.82 8.24
N THR A 376 -2.60 -24.73 8.99
CA THR A 376 -3.95 -24.14 9.10
C THR A 376 -4.10 -22.78 8.44
N ARG A 377 -3.01 -22.04 8.23
CA ARG A 377 -3.04 -20.63 7.78
C ARG A 377 -2.21 -20.34 6.52
N HIS A 378 -1.48 -21.32 5.99
CA HIS A 378 -0.65 -21.11 4.80
C HIS A 378 -1.45 -21.12 3.50
N GLN A 379 -2.50 -21.94 3.41
CA GLN A 379 -3.30 -22.05 2.20
C GLN A 379 -4.04 -20.74 1.90
N LEU A 380 -3.91 -20.26 0.67
CA LEU A 380 -4.57 -19.06 0.15
C LEU A 380 -5.54 -19.41 -0.99
N HIS A 381 -6.22 -18.38 -1.49
CA HIS A 381 -6.92 -18.45 -2.77
C HIS A 381 -5.93 -18.89 -3.89
N PRO A 382 -6.34 -19.75 -4.85
CA PRO A 382 -5.44 -20.27 -5.89
C PRO A 382 -4.76 -19.22 -6.78
N ASP A 383 -5.37 -18.04 -6.90
CA ASP A 383 -4.88 -16.92 -7.72
C ASP A 383 -4.15 -15.85 -6.88
N THR A 384 -3.67 -16.18 -5.68
CA THR A 384 -2.89 -15.29 -4.82
C THR A 384 -1.65 -15.99 -4.24
N ALA A 385 -0.73 -15.24 -3.63
CA ALA A 385 0.48 -15.80 -3.03
C ALA A 385 0.98 -15.01 -1.82
N TRP A 386 1.68 -15.71 -0.92
CA TRP A 386 2.45 -15.08 0.14
C TRP A 386 3.79 -14.54 -0.38
N VAL A 387 4.19 -13.38 0.10
CA VAL A 387 5.57 -12.90 0.11
C VAL A 387 6.21 -13.37 1.42
N ASN A 388 6.87 -14.53 1.36
CA ASN A 388 7.56 -15.09 2.51
C ASN A 388 8.92 -14.41 2.68
N TYR A 389 9.25 -13.99 3.89
CA TYR A 389 10.46 -13.23 4.19
C TYR A 389 11.03 -13.64 5.54
N VAL A 390 12.31 -13.30 5.76
CA VAL A 390 13.02 -13.55 7.03
C VAL A 390 13.16 -12.26 7.83
N ARG A 391 13.46 -11.13 7.16
CA ARG A 391 13.58 -9.78 7.74
C ARG A 391 13.09 -8.74 6.75
N SER A 392 12.75 -7.57 7.27
CA SER A 392 12.35 -6.37 6.55
C SER A 392 13.17 -5.17 7.04
N HIS A 393 12.82 -3.98 6.58
CA HIS A 393 13.36 -2.71 7.08
C HIS A 393 12.85 -2.38 8.50
N ASP A 394 11.63 -2.83 8.84
CA ASP A 394 11.02 -2.68 10.16
C ASP A 394 11.57 -3.63 11.22
N ASP A 395 11.09 -3.46 12.45
CA ASP A 395 11.29 -4.36 13.58
C ASP A 395 10.62 -5.74 13.38
N ILE A 396 10.55 -6.55 14.44
CA ILE A 396 9.84 -7.84 14.44
C ILE A 396 8.69 -7.75 15.45
N GLY A 397 7.47 -7.60 14.92
CA GLY A 397 6.25 -7.80 15.70
C GLY A 397 5.96 -9.29 15.93
N TRP A 398 5.66 -9.67 17.17
CA TRP A 398 5.27 -11.05 17.53
C TRP A 398 3.78 -11.30 17.27
N THR A 399 3.39 -11.22 16.00
CA THR A 399 1.99 -11.21 15.54
C THR A 399 1.36 -12.61 15.38
N PHE A 400 1.81 -13.59 16.17
CA PHE A 400 1.06 -14.85 16.27
C PHE A 400 -0.25 -14.64 17.04
N ALA A 401 -1.26 -15.47 16.73
CA ALA A 401 -2.56 -15.42 17.40
C ALA A 401 -2.48 -16.04 18.81
N ASP A 402 -3.10 -15.39 19.80
CA ASP A 402 -3.13 -15.89 21.18
C ASP A 402 -4.02 -17.14 21.29
N GLU A 403 -5.05 -17.21 20.45
CA GLU A 403 -6.00 -18.31 20.29
C GLU A 403 -5.36 -19.57 19.70
N ASP A 404 -4.31 -19.39 18.90
CA ASP A 404 -3.49 -20.49 18.39
C ASP A 404 -2.50 -20.95 19.47
N ALA A 405 -1.81 -20.00 20.11
CA ALA A 405 -0.80 -20.29 21.12
C ALA A 405 -1.38 -21.05 22.34
N ILE A 406 -2.58 -20.69 22.78
CA ILE A 406 -3.22 -21.32 23.95
C ILE A 406 -3.51 -22.81 23.73
N GLN A 407 -3.62 -23.29 22.49
CA GLN A 407 -3.81 -24.71 22.18
C GLN A 407 -2.60 -25.57 22.57
N PHE A 408 -1.42 -24.96 22.68
CA PHE A 408 -0.19 -25.58 23.19
C PHE A 408 0.08 -25.26 24.66
N GLY A 409 -0.87 -24.64 25.36
CA GLY A 409 -0.69 -24.16 26.73
C GLY A 409 0.27 -22.97 26.85
N ILE A 410 0.50 -22.24 25.74
CA ILE A 410 1.36 -21.05 25.71
C ILE A 410 0.49 -19.81 25.97
N ASN A 411 0.81 -19.06 27.02
CA ASN A 411 0.24 -17.73 27.23
C ASN A 411 0.93 -16.73 26.30
N GLY A 412 0.18 -16.12 25.37
CA GLY A 412 0.75 -15.23 24.36
C GLY A 412 1.49 -14.02 24.93
N PHE A 413 0.95 -13.39 25.98
CA PHE A 413 1.59 -12.24 26.64
C PHE A 413 2.97 -12.62 27.24
N ASP A 414 3.02 -13.67 28.05
CA ASP A 414 4.26 -14.13 28.68
C ASP A 414 5.28 -14.58 27.62
N HIS A 415 4.81 -15.22 26.55
CA HIS A 415 5.65 -15.70 25.46
C HIS A 415 6.28 -14.56 24.66
N ARG A 416 5.52 -13.50 24.35
CA ARG A 416 6.08 -12.28 23.73
C ARG A 416 7.13 -11.63 24.63
N HIS A 417 6.91 -11.59 25.94
CA HIS A 417 7.90 -11.07 26.89
C HIS A 417 9.18 -11.92 26.92
N PHE A 418 9.07 -13.25 26.84
CA PHE A 418 10.22 -14.14 26.64
C PHE A 418 10.97 -13.82 25.34
N LEU A 419 10.28 -13.75 24.20
CA LEU A 419 10.88 -13.50 22.89
C LEU A 419 11.59 -12.14 22.84
N ASN A 420 10.95 -11.08 23.36
CA ASN A 420 11.56 -9.76 23.49
C ASN A 420 12.87 -9.81 24.27
N ARG A 421 12.86 -10.43 25.46
CA ARG A 421 14.08 -10.57 26.27
C ARG A 421 15.13 -11.44 25.58
N PHE A 422 14.72 -12.50 24.89
CA PHE A 422 15.63 -13.37 24.17
C PHE A 422 16.36 -12.59 23.07
N TYR A 423 15.62 -11.89 22.20
CA TYR A 423 16.18 -11.24 21.03
C TYR A 423 16.99 -9.97 21.33
N VAL A 424 16.75 -9.32 22.46
CA VAL A 424 17.55 -8.18 22.95
C VAL A 424 18.66 -8.58 23.94
N ASN A 425 19.01 -9.87 23.97
CA ASN A 425 20.09 -10.41 24.81
C ASN A 425 19.91 -10.18 26.33
N ARG A 426 18.68 -10.24 26.82
CA ARG A 426 18.28 -10.12 28.24
C ARG A 426 17.71 -11.43 28.81
N PHE A 427 18.05 -12.54 28.16
CA PHE A 427 17.74 -13.90 28.57
C PHE A 427 19.05 -14.71 28.61
N ALA A 428 19.24 -15.50 29.66
CA ALA A 428 20.47 -16.26 29.86
C ALA A 428 20.69 -17.27 28.72
N GLY A 429 21.89 -17.27 28.13
CA GLY A 429 22.22 -18.16 27.01
C GLY A 429 21.71 -17.70 25.64
N SER A 430 21.12 -16.50 25.52
CA SER A 430 20.71 -15.97 24.22
C SER A 430 21.90 -15.73 23.29
N PHE A 431 21.75 -16.16 22.03
CA PHE A 431 22.70 -15.90 20.95
C PHE A 431 22.40 -14.59 20.23
N ALA A 432 21.22 -14.00 20.44
CA ALA A 432 20.76 -12.82 19.71
C ALA A 432 21.45 -11.54 20.21
N ARG A 433 21.53 -10.54 19.33
CA ARG A 433 22.13 -9.21 19.60
C ARG A 433 21.27 -8.09 19.03
N GLY A 434 19.94 -8.24 19.14
CA GLY A 434 18.99 -7.21 18.73
C GLY A 434 18.90 -6.06 19.73
N VAL A 435 18.09 -5.06 19.38
CA VAL A 435 17.81 -3.84 20.15
C VAL A 435 16.28 -3.76 20.33
N PRO A 436 15.76 -3.33 21.50
CA PRO A 436 14.32 -3.12 21.66
C PRO A 436 13.84 -1.97 20.79
N PHE A 437 12.59 -2.05 20.34
CA PHE A 437 11.88 -1.02 19.60
C PHE A 437 10.40 -1.07 19.99
N GLN A 438 9.89 0.06 20.51
CA GLN A 438 8.55 0.20 21.10
C GLN A 438 8.19 -0.97 22.03
#